data_AF-A0A166V5F7-F1
#
_entry.id   AF-A0A166V5F7-F1
#
_cell.length_a   1.000
_cell.length_b   1.000
_cell.length_c   1.000
_cell.angle_alpha   90.00
_cell.angle_beta   90.00
_cell.angle_gamma   90.00
#
_symmetry.space_group_name_H-M   'P 1'
#
loop_
_entity.id
_entity.type
_entity.pdbx_description
1 polymer ?
#
loop_
_entity_poly.entity_id
_entity_poly.type
_entity_poly.pdbx_seq_one_letter_code
_entity_poly.pdbx_strand_id
1 'polypeptide(L)'
;MSFAGRRRGNKVKKGVQFTVMVVGASGTGRTTFVNTLCESEVLAHKISDNPETAHVEEGIRIKPANVELEEDGVRIALTIVDTPGFGDNIDNEFAFQEIVGYLERQYDDILAEESRIKRNPRFRDNRVHALLYFISPTGHALREIDIELMRRLSPRVNVIPVIGKADTLTPSELRGFKKRIMEDIEHYDIPVYNFPYDVEEDDEETIQDNSELRGLLPFAVIGSEEEIQLDGQPVRARIYPWGIAEVDNPKHSDFSRLRGALLNSHLADLKSLTHDLLYETYRTEKLSRTVHSDTQDSSILPEELATQSVRLKEEQLRREEEKLREIELKVQREINEKRQELLAKEESLRNLEARLAAQGSQSEFRD
;
A
#
# COMPACT_ATOMS: atom_id res chain seq x y z
N MET A 1 20.71 48.75 -25.38
CA MET A 1 20.44 48.26 -24.03
C MET A 1 19.00 47.77 -24.00
N SER A 2 18.76 46.47 -24.09
CA SER A 2 17.45 45.88 -23.81
C SER A 2 17.68 44.69 -22.89
N PHE A 3 17.09 44.78 -21.70
CA PHE A 3 17.29 43.88 -20.58
C PHE A 3 16.81 42.47 -20.93
N ALA A 4 17.70 41.49 -20.79
CA ALA A 4 17.36 40.08 -20.78
C ALA A 4 16.50 39.76 -19.54
N GLY A 5 15.20 39.59 -19.76
CA GLY A 5 14.27 39.05 -18.77
C GLY A 5 14.61 37.59 -18.49
N ARG A 6 15.39 37.36 -17.43
CA ARG A 6 15.67 36.05 -16.85
C ARG A 6 14.34 35.47 -16.36
N ARG A 7 13.68 34.66 -17.19
CA ARG A 7 12.54 33.82 -16.78
C ARG A 7 13.01 32.95 -15.62
N ARG A 8 12.65 33.32 -14.39
CA ARG A 8 12.66 32.42 -13.25
C ARG A 8 11.81 31.23 -13.68
N GLY A 9 12.45 30.08 -13.90
CA GLY A 9 11.72 28.84 -14.07
C GLY A 9 10.86 28.66 -12.83
N ASN A 10 9.54 28.75 -13.00
CA ASN A 10 8.64 28.15 -12.02
C ASN A 10 9.07 26.69 -11.95
N LYS A 11 9.77 26.32 -10.87
CA LYS A 11 9.83 24.93 -10.42
C LYS A 11 8.39 24.58 -10.08
N VAL A 12 7.63 24.17 -11.09
CA VAL A 12 6.36 23.48 -10.89
C VAL A 12 6.72 22.32 -9.98
N LYS A 13 6.26 22.36 -8.72
CA LYS A 13 6.43 21.25 -7.79
C LYS A 13 5.96 19.99 -8.54
N LYS A 14 6.86 19.02 -8.74
CA LYS A 14 6.50 17.75 -9.39
C LYS A 14 5.36 17.16 -8.58
N GLY A 15 4.20 16.96 -9.20
CA GLY A 15 3.07 16.35 -8.53
C GLY A 15 3.39 14.92 -8.09
N VAL A 16 2.70 14.45 -7.05
CA VAL A 16 2.84 13.07 -6.57
C VAL A 16 2.19 12.14 -7.58
N GLN A 17 2.94 11.18 -8.12
CA GLN A 17 2.38 10.17 -9.03
C GLN A 17 1.67 9.10 -8.23
N PHE A 18 0.44 8.78 -8.59
CA PHE A 18 -0.34 7.74 -7.94
C PHE A 18 -1.16 6.98 -8.98
N THR A 19 -0.99 5.66 -9.08
CA THR A 19 -1.75 4.82 -9.99
C THR A 19 -2.75 3.97 -9.20
N VAL A 20 -4.02 4.03 -9.59
CA VAL A 20 -5.11 3.21 -9.05
C VAL A 20 -5.67 2.34 -10.18
N MET A 21 -5.84 1.05 -9.90
CA MET A 21 -6.49 0.13 -10.82
C MET A 21 -7.89 -0.22 -10.32
N VAL A 22 -8.86 -0.26 -11.22
CA VAL A 22 -10.24 -0.60 -10.89
C VAL A 22 -10.61 -1.90 -11.58
N VAL A 23 -11.00 -2.90 -10.79
CA VAL A 23 -11.34 -4.25 -11.26
C VAL A 23 -12.68 -4.66 -10.68
N GLY A 24 -13.52 -5.33 -11.46
CA GLY A 24 -14.79 -5.87 -10.99
C GLY A 24 -15.72 -6.16 -12.15
N ALA A 25 -16.84 -6.83 -11.87
CA ALA A 25 -17.77 -7.22 -12.92
C ALA A 25 -18.32 -6.00 -13.70
N SER A 26 -18.72 -6.21 -14.94
CA SER A 26 -19.44 -5.20 -15.70
C SER A 26 -20.72 -4.77 -14.98
N GLY A 27 -21.08 -3.49 -15.10
CA GLY A 27 -22.28 -2.94 -14.47
C GLY A 27 -22.20 -2.77 -12.93
N THR A 28 -21.05 -2.94 -12.29
CA THR A 28 -20.87 -2.66 -10.84
C THR A 28 -20.72 -1.17 -10.49
N GLY A 29 -20.64 -0.29 -11.49
CA GLY A 29 -20.53 1.17 -11.29
C GLY A 29 -19.09 1.71 -11.28
N ARG A 30 -18.11 0.95 -11.79
CA ARG A 30 -16.69 1.34 -11.87
C ARG A 30 -16.45 2.65 -12.61
N THR A 31 -16.98 2.77 -13.83
CA THR A 31 -16.88 3.97 -14.68
C THR A 31 -17.43 5.19 -13.96
N THR A 32 -18.64 5.08 -13.40
CA THR A 32 -19.26 6.15 -12.62
C THR A 32 -18.44 6.51 -11.40
N PHE A 33 -17.95 5.53 -10.64
CA PHE A 33 -17.09 5.78 -9.48
C PHE A 33 -15.83 6.56 -9.86
N VAL A 34 -15.16 6.18 -10.95
CA VAL A 34 -13.97 6.88 -11.43
C VAL A 34 -14.28 8.33 -11.80
N ASN A 35 -15.38 8.56 -12.52
CA ASN A 35 -15.80 9.91 -12.90
C ASN A 35 -16.17 10.75 -11.66
N THR A 36 -16.82 10.14 -10.66
CA THR A 36 -17.12 10.77 -9.37
C THR A 36 -15.83 11.08 -8.57
N LEU A 37 -14.84 10.17 -8.59
CA LEU A 37 -13.56 10.36 -7.90
C LEU A 37 -12.75 11.52 -8.51
N CYS A 38 -12.76 11.64 -9.84
CA CYS A 38 -12.03 12.67 -10.56
C CYS A 38 -12.79 13.97 -10.80
N GLU A 39 -14.06 14.05 -10.35
CA GLU A 39 -14.95 15.20 -10.60
C GLU A 39 -15.00 15.62 -12.08
N SER A 40 -14.79 14.66 -12.97
CA SER A 40 -14.67 14.88 -14.42
C SER A 40 -14.97 13.59 -15.18
N GLU A 41 -15.46 13.73 -16.41
CA GLU A 41 -15.70 12.61 -17.32
C GLU A 41 -14.36 12.09 -17.88
N VAL A 42 -13.71 11.22 -17.11
CA VAL A 42 -12.43 10.60 -17.48
C VAL A 42 -12.66 9.35 -18.33
N LEU A 43 -13.70 8.59 -17.98
CA LEU A 43 -14.09 7.35 -18.65
C LEU A 43 -15.46 7.52 -19.30
N ALA A 44 -15.52 7.25 -20.61
CA ALA A 44 -16.77 7.23 -21.35
C ALA A 44 -17.60 6.00 -20.98
N HIS A 45 -18.89 6.19 -20.75
CA HIS A 45 -19.83 5.09 -20.54
C HIS A 45 -19.93 4.20 -21.77
N LYS A 46 -20.00 2.88 -21.56
CA LYS A 46 -20.25 1.92 -22.64
C LYS A 46 -21.73 2.01 -23.03
N ILE A 47 -22.01 2.70 -24.12
CA ILE A 47 -23.32 2.75 -24.75
C ILE A 47 -23.36 1.64 -25.82
N SER A 48 -23.96 0.50 -25.50
CA SER A 48 -24.22 -0.57 -26.47
C SER A 48 -25.64 -0.43 -27.01
N ASP A 49 -25.87 0.57 -27.85
CA ASP A 49 -27.19 0.84 -28.45
C ASP A 49 -27.52 -0.07 -29.64
N ASN A 50 -26.54 -0.82 -30.17
CA ASN A 50 -26.74 -1.61 -31.37
C ASN A 50 -27.03 -3.10 -31.03
N PRO A 51 -28.28 -3.58 -31.21
CA PRO A 51 -28.66 -4.96 -30.91
C PRO A 51 -27.88 -5.99 -31.75
N GLU A 52 -27.37 -5.59 -32.91
CA GLU A 52 -26.53 -6.44 -33.76
C GLU A 52 -25.15 -6.71 -33.18
N THR A 53 -24.60 -5.82 -32.35
CA THR A 53 -23.26 -6.00 -31.73
C THR A 53 -23.33 -6.39 -30.26
N ALA A 54 -24.53 -6.49 -29.69
CA ALA A 54 -24.72 -6.82 -28.27
C ALA A 54 -24.22 -8.22 -27.89
N HIS A 55 -24.13 -9.14 -28.85
CA HIS A 55 -23.59 -10.49 -28.66
C HIS A 55 -22.06 -10.57 -28.84
N VAL A 56 -21.42 -9.48 -29.27
CA VAL A 56 -19.97 -9.44 -29.49
C VAL A 56 -19.30 -9.08 -28.17
N GLU A 57 -18.72 -10.10 -27.52
CA GLU A 57 -17.88 -9.92 -26.34
C GLU A 57 -16.60 -9.17 -26.75
N GLU A 58 -16.53 -7.88 -26.41
CA GLU A 58 -15.27 -7.16 -26.46
C GLU A 58 -14.35 -7.73 -25.38
N GLY A 59 -13.30 -8.45 -25.79
CA GLY A 59 -12.28 -8.92 -24.86
C GLY A 59 -11.69 -7.80 -24.02
N ILE A 60 -11.09 -8.17 -22.89
CA ILE A 60 -10.56 -7.21 -21.91
C ILE A 60 -9.49 -6.31 -22.53
N ARG A 61 -9.67 -5.01 -22.36
CA ARG A 61 -8.73 -4.00 -22.83
C ARG A 61 -8.37 -3.06 -21.70
N ILE A 62 -7.16 -3.22 -21.17
CA ILE A 62 -6.64 -2.38 -20.11
C ILE A 62 -6.24 -1.03 -20.70
N LYS A 63 -6.87 0.05 -20.23
CA LYS A 63 -6.60 1.42 -20.71
C LYS A 63 -6.25 2.32 -19.52
N PRO A 64 -5.02 2.86 -19.45
CA PRO A 64 -4.67 3.86 -18.47
C PRO A 64 -5.18 5.25 -18.90
N ALA A 65 -5.90 5.93 -18.02
CA ALA A 65 -6.27 7.33 -18.14
C ALA A 65 -5.45 8.16 -17.15
N ASN A 66 -4.93 9.32 -17.57
CA ASN A 66 -4.13 10.18 -16.70
C ASN A 66 -4.94 11.44 -16.37
N VAL A 67 -5.01 11.78 -15.09
CA VAL A 67 -5.75 12.92 -14.57
C VAL A 67 -4.84 13.68 -13.60
N GLU A 68 -4.81 15.00 -13.71
CA GLU A 68 -4.14 15.85 -12.71
C GLU A 68 -5.19 16.37 -11.73
N LEU A 69 -5.06 16.01 -10.46
CA LEU A 69 -5.92 16.45 -9.37
C LEU A 69 -5.13 17.36 -8.43
N GLU A 70 -5.83 18.26 -7.74
CA GLU A 70 -5.27 19.08 -6.67
C GLU A 70 -6.15 18.93 -5.43
N GLU A 71 -5.60 18.33 -4.38
CA GLU A 71 -6.31 18.07 -3.12
C GLU A 71 -5.44 18.59 -1.97
N ASP A 72 -6.01 19.42 -1.10
CA ASP A 72 -5.32 20.10 0.03
C ASP A 72 -4.00 20.81 -0.34
N GLY A 73 -3.93 21.37 -1.56
CA GLY A 73 -2.75 22.08 -2.08
C GLY A 73 -1.61 21.16 -2.54
N VAL A 74 -1.84 19.85 -2.59
CA VAL A 74 -0.96 18.85 -3.19
C VAL A 74 -1.47 18.51 -4.59
N ARG A 75 -0.60 18.67 -5.60
CA ARG A 75 -0.91 18.24 -6.97
C ARG A 75 -0.62 16.74 -7.11
N ILE A 76 -1.63 15.96 -7.43
CA ILE A 76 -1.56 14.51 -7.62
C ILE A 76 -1.72 14.22 -9.12
N ALA A 77 -0.75 13.52 -9.70
CA ALA A 77 -0.86 12.95 -11.04
C ALA A 77 -1.44 11.54 -10.88
N LEU A 78 -2.76 11.43 -10.99
CA LEU A 78 -3.50 10.19 -10.84
C LEU A 78 -3.56 9.44 -12.19
N THR A 79 -3.08 8.20 -12.21
CA THR A 79 -3.25 7.29 -13.34
C THR A 79 -4.31 6.27 -12.97
N ILE A 80 -5.42 6.24 -13.70
CA ILE A 80 -6.50 5.28 -13.47
C ILE A 80 -6.43 4.20 -14.53
N VAL A 81 -6.31 2.96 -14.09
CA VAL A 81 -6.28 1.78 -14.96
C VAL A 81 -7.63 1.09 -14.88
N ASP A 82 -8.43 1.20 -15.94
CA ASP A 82 -9.71 0.50 -16.03
C ASP A 82 -9.56 -0.85 -16.76
N THR A 83 -10.41 -1.81 -16.36
CA THR A 83 -10.49 -3.17 -16.90
C THR A 83 -11.90 -3.49 -17.42
N PRO A 84 -12.37 -2.80 -18.48
CA PRO A 84 -13.68 -3.06 -19.06
C PRO A 84 -13.79 -4.51 -19.57
N GLY A 85 -14.97 -5.10 -19.45
CA GLY A 85 -15.26 -6.46 -19.93
C GLY A 85 -14.84 -7.60 -19.00
N PHE A 86 -14.42 -7.31 -17.76
CA PHE A 86 -14.18 -8.36 -16.77
C PHE A 86 -15.49 -8.98 -16.25
N GLY A 87 -15.56 -10.30 -16.24
CA GLY A 87 -16.65 -11.07 -15.62
C GLY A 87 -17.89 -11.27 -16.49
N ASP A 88 -17.84 -10.90 -17.77
CA ASP A 88 -18.95 -11.06 -18.73
C ASP A 88 -18.83 -12.36 -19.57
N ASN A 89 -17.61 -12.88 -19.72
CA ASN A 89 -17.35 -14.05 -20.56
C ASN A 89 -17.71 -15.37 -19.84
N ILE A 90 -17.95 -16.43 -20.61
CA ILE A 90 -18.13 -17.79 -20.07
C ILE A 90 -16.82 -18.30 -19.45
N ASP A 91 -15.70 -18.10 -20.14
CA ASP A 91 -14.35 -18.39 -19.63
C ASP A 91 -13.62 -17.09 -19.31
N ASN A 92 -13.25 -16.92 -18.05
CA ASN A 92 -12.57 -15.73 -17.54
C ASN A 92 -11.09 -16.01 -17.19
N GLU A 93 -10.54 -17.19 -17.50
CA GLU A 93 -9.14 -17.49 -17.19
C GLU A 93 -8.17 -16.54 -17.93
N PHE A 94 -8.47 -16.23 -19.20
CA PHE A 94 -7.71 -15.24 -19.98
C PHE A 94 -7.74 -13.84 -19.35
N ALA A 95 -8.87 -13.47 -18.72
CA ALA A 95 -9.03 -12.20 -18.03
C ALA A 95 -8.05 -12.06 -16.88
N PHE A 96 -7.92 -13.11 -16.07
CA PHE A 96 -7.04 -13.14 -14.93
C PHE A 96 -5.58 -12.98 -15.36
N GLN A 97 -5.19 -13.69 -16.42
CA GLN A 97 -3.83 -13.64 -16.95
C GLN A 97 -3.49 -12.27 -17.53
N GLU A 98 -4.42 -11.61 -18.23
CA GLU A 98 -4.19 -10.26 -18.76
C GLU A 98 -4.02 -9.22 -17.64
N ILE A 99 -4.84 -9.29 -16.58
CA ILE A 99 -4.77 -8.36 -15.43
C ILE A 99 -3.45 -8.57 -14.67
N VAL A 100 -3.14 -9.82 -14.29
CA VAL A 100 -1.89 -10.14 -13.59
C VAL A 100 -0.68 -9.81 -14.47
N GLY A 101 -0.74 -10.18 -15.75
CA GLY A 101 0.31 -9.88 -16.72
C GLY A 101 0.51 -8.38 -16.95
N TYR A 102 -0.52 -7.55 -16.80
CA TYR A 102 -0.35 -6.09 -16.81
C TYR A 102 0.42 -5.59 -15.58
N LEU A 103 0.07 -6.05 -14.38
CA LEU A 103 0.78 -5.71 -13.14
C LEU A 103 2.25 -6.12 -13.21
N GLU A 104 2.52 -7.36 -13.63
CA GLU A 104 3.87 -7.88 -13.77
C GLU A 104 4.67 -7.11 -14.84
N ARG A 105 4.06 -6.73 -15.96
CA ARG A 105 4.70 -5.87 -16.97
C ARG A 105 5.13 -4.52 -16.39
N GLN A 106 4.31 -3.89 -15.53
CA GLN A 106 4.69 -2.63 -14.89
C GLN A 106 5.91 -2.80 -13.97
N TYR A 107 6.01 -3.93 -13.26
CA TYR A 107 7.19 -4.24 -12.45
C TYR A 107 8.42 -4.60 -13.28
N ASP A 108 8.26 -5.36 -14.37
CA ASP A 108 9.34 -5.70 -15.29
C ASP A 108 9.93 -4.44 -15.94
N ASP A 109 9.09 -3.46 -16.33
CA ASP A 109 9.55 -2.17 -16.89
C ASP A 109 10.42 -1.38 -15.89
N ILE A 110 10.02 -1.37 -14.61
CA ILE A 110 10.78 -0.71 -13.54
C ILE A 110 12.09 -1.46 -13.29
N LEU A 111 12.04 -2.78 -13.18
CA LEU A 111 13.22 -3.62 -12.98
C LEU A 111 14.24 -3.46 -14.12
N ALA A 112 13.76 -3.40 -15.36
CA ALA A 112 14.59 -3.15 -16.53
C ALA A 112 15.24 -1.76 -16.47
N GLU A 113 14.51 -0.74 -16.02
CA GLU A 113 15.06 0.61 -15.86
C GLU A 113 16.06 0.71 -14.69
N GLU A 114 15.80 0.04 -13.56
CA GLU A 114 16.72 -0.02 -12.43
C GLU A 114 18.04 -0.73 -12.78
N SER A 115 17.96 -1.73 -13.66
CA SER A 115 19.10 -2.52 -14.16
C SER A 115 19.96 -1.77 -15.19
N ARG A 116 19.49 -0.66 -15.77
CA ARG A 116 20.25 0.14 -16.73
C ARG A 116 21.40 0.89 -16.04
N ILE A 117 22.59 0.84 -16.65
CA ILE A 117 23.77 1.59 -16.20
C ILE A 117 23.53 3.11 -16.26
N LYS A 118 22.84 3.59 -17.31
CA LYS A 118 22.41 4.98 -17.46
C LYS A 118 20.89 5.05 -17.35
N ARG A 119 20.42 5.36 -16.15
CA ARG A 119 18.99 5.51 -15.84
C ARG A 119 18.43 6.79 -16.46
N ASN A 120 17.20 6.72 -16.94
CA ASN A 120 16.47 7.86 -17.47
C ASN A 120 15.84 8.66 -16.31
N PRO A 121 16.27 9.91 -16.05
CA PRO A 121 15.72 10.73 -14.97
C PRO A 121 14.28 11.20 -15.22
N ARG A 122 13.72 10.93 -16.40
CA ARG A 122 12.32 11.21 -16.77
C ARG A 122 11.44 9.95 -16.80
N PHE A 123 11.95 8.80 -16.39
CA PHE A 123 11.14 7.60 -16.28
C PHE A 123 9.94 7.87 -15.35
N ARG A 124 8.75 7.42 -15.76
CA ARG A 124 7.51 7.59 -14.99
C ARG A 124 7.20 6.30 -14.27
N ASP A 125 6.92 6.41 -12.99
CA ASP A 125 6.49 5.26 -12.21
C ASP A 125 5.01 4.96 -12.55
N ASN A 126 4.79 3.84 -13.23
CA ASN A 126 3.45 3.37 -13.62
C ASN A 126 3.03 2.15 -12.79
N ARG A 127 3.73 1.83 -11.70
CA ARG A 127 3.32 0.75 -10.79
C ARG A 127 1.94 1.06 -10.24
N VAL A 128 1.10 0.03 -10.14
CA VAL A 128 -0.23 0.15 -9.54
C VAL A 128 -0.06 0.10 -8.02
N HIS A 129 -0.44 1.18 -7.32
CA HIS A 129 -0.26 1.25 -5.86
C HIS A 129 -1.47 0.74 -5.10
N ALA A 130 -2.66 0.84 -5.69
CA ALA A 130 -3.91 0.36 -5.11
C ALA A 130 -4.82 -0.23 -6.19
N LEU A 131 -5.45 -1.35 -5.87
CA LEU A 131 -6.46 -1.99 -6.69
C LEU A 131 -7.80 -1.98 -5.96
N LEU A 132 -8.78 -1.27 -6.51
CA LEU A 132 -10.15 -1.28 -6.02
C LEU A 132 -10.88 -2.45 -6.65
N TYR A 133 -11.25 -3.42 -5.82
CA TYR A 133 -11.98 -4.60 -6.25
C TYR A 133 -13.48 -4.42 -6.02
N PHE A 134 -14.23 -4.19 -7.09
CA PHE A 134 -15.68 -4.00 -7.08
C PHE A 134 -16.42 -5.33 -7.02
N ILE A 135 -16.98 -5.60 -5.85
CA ILE A 135 -17.85 -6.72 -5.55
C ILE A 135 -19.28 -6.34 -5.92
N SER A 136 -19.95 -7.23 -6.65
CA SER A 136 -21.37 -7.06 -7.00
C SER A 136 -22.26 -7.16 -5.75
N PRO A 137 -23.27 -6.28 -5.58
CA PRO A 137 -24.16 -6.28 -4.42
C PRO A 137 -25.22 -7.38 -4.54
N THR A 138 -24.81 -8.65 -4.44
CA THR A 138 -25.73 -9.81 -4.51
C THR A 138 -26.47 -10.04 -3.19
N GLY A 139 -25.94 -9.55 -2.08
CA GLY A 139 -26.49 -9.78 -0.75
C GLY A 139 -26.23 -11.18 -0.18
N HIS A 140 -25.39 -12.00 -0.83
CA HIS A 140 -25.02 -13.36 -0.39
C HIS A 140 -23.58 -13.44 0.15
N ALA A 141 -22.74 -14.25 -0.49
CA ALA A 141 -21.32 -14.47 -0.18
C ALA A 141 -20.47 -14.02 -1.38
N LEU A 142 -19.14 -14.04 -1.24
CA LEU A 142 -18.25 -13.79 -2.36
C LEU A 142 -18.43 -14.86 -3.45
N ARG A 143 -18.36 -14.46 -4.72
CA ARG A 143 -18.39 -15.43 -5.83
C ARG A 143 -17.02 -16.09 -5.97
N GLU A 144 -17.01 -17.33 -6.44
CA GLU A 144 -15.77 -18.09 -6.69
C GLU A 144 -14.80 -17.35 -7.62
N ILE A 145 -15.34 -16.69 -8.66
CA ILE A 145 -14.55 -15.86 -9.58
C ILE A 145 -13.85 -14.70 -8.86
N ASP A 146 -14.50 -14.11 -7.85
CA ASP A 146 -13.97 -12.99 -7.08
C ASP A 146 -12.88 -13.47 -6.10
N ILE A 147 -13.11 -14.62 -5.45
CA ILE A 147 -12.15 -15.26 -4.54
C ILE A 147 -10.85 -15.60 -5.27
N GLU A 148 -10.96 -16.30 -6.41
CA GLU A 148 -9.80 -16.74 -7.18
C GLU A 148 -9.00 -15.54 -7.71
N LEU A 149 -9.67 -14.51 -8.22
CA LEU A 149 -8.99 -13.33 -8.73
C LEU A 149 -8.31 -12.51 -7.63
N MET A 150 -8.99 -12.23 -6.52
CA MET A 150 -8.37 -11.50 -5.40
C MET A 150 -7.15 -12.26 -4.86
N ARG A 151 -7.23 -13.60 -4.77
CA ARG A 151 -6.10 -14.42 -4.34
C ARG A 151 -4.90 -14.29 -5.28
N ARG A 152 -5.12 -14.28 -6.60
CA ARG A 152 -4.05 -14.09 -7.60
C ARG A 152 -3.47 -12.68 -7.64
N LEU A 153 -4.26 -11.65 -7.33
CA LEU A 153 -3.82 -10.25 -7.37
C LEU A 153 -3.10 -9.80 -6.10
N SER A 154 -3.52 -10.31 -4.94
CA SER A 154 -3.00 -9.94 -3.63
C SER A 154 -1.46 -9.93 -3.48
N PRO A 155 -0.67 -10.85 -4.09
CA PRO A 155 0.79 -10.84 -3.92
C PRO A 155 1.47 -9.76 -4.77
N ARG A 156 0.73 -9.12 -5.69
CA ARG A 156 1.27 -8.17 -6.66
C ARG A 156 0.77 -6.75 -6.43
N VAL A 157 -0.37 -6.55 -5.77
CA VAL A 157 -0.97 -5.22 -5.57
C VAL A 157 -1.79 -5.16 -4.28
N ASN A 158 -1.87 -3.98 -3.68
CA ASN A 158 -2.73 -3.72 -2.53
C ASN A 158 -4.21 -3.76 -2.94
N VAL A 159 -4.91 -4.85 -2.61
CA VAL A 159 -6.32 -5.04 -2.95
C VAL A 159 -7.21 -4.44 -1.87
N ILE A 160 -8.09 -3.51 -2.25
CA ILE A 160 -9.10 -2.90 -1.38
C ILE A 160 -10.48 -3.35 -1.88
N PRO A 161 -11.22 -4.16 -1.09
CA PRO A 161 -12.55 -4.62 -1.49
C PRO A 161 -13.60 -3.51 -1.32
N VAL A 162 -14.40 -3.32 -2.36
CA VAL A 162 -15.42 -2.27 -2.46
C VAL A 162 -16.72 -2.89 -2.97
N ILE A 163 -17.83 -2.67 -2.27
CA ILE A 163 -19.17 -3.03 -2.73
C ILE A 163 -19.69 -1.90 -3.62
N GLY A 164 -19.84 -2.18 -4.91
CA GLY A 164 -20.45 -1.24 -5.85
C GLY A 164 -21.97 -1.19 -5.72
N LYS A 165 -22.59 -0.07 -6.11
CA LYS A 165 -24.05 0.12 -6.09
C LYS A 165 -24.69 -0.24 -4.74
N ALA A 166 -24.07 0.24 -3.66
CA ALA A 166 -24.52 -0.06 -2.29
C ALA A 166 -25.96 0.37 -2.00
N ASP A 167 -26.50 1.32 -2.78
CA ASP A 167 -27.89 1.76 -2.78
C ASP A 167 -28.91 0.68 -3.18
N THR A 168 -28.45 -0.47 -3.69
CA THR A 168 -29.30 -1.63 -3.99
C THR A 168 -29.70 -2.41 -2.74
N LEU A 169 -28.95 -2.29 -1.64
CA LEU A 169 -29.13 -3.07 -0.42
C LEU A 169 -29.71 -2.22 0.71
N THR A 170 -30.59 -2.81 1.52
CA THR A 170 -31.03 -2.15 2.77
C THR A 170 -29.89 -2.10 3.80
N PRO A 171 -29.91 -1.18 4.77
CA PRO A 171 -28.86 -1.11 5.80
C PRO A 171 -28.70 -2.39 6.65
N SER A 172 -29.75 -3.19 6.78
CA SER A 172 -29.68 -4.52 7.41
C SER A 172 -28.98 -5.54 6.53
N GLU A 173 -29.30 -5.56 5.23
CA GLU A 173 -28.68 -6.48 4.27
C GLU A 173 -27.22 -6.14 4.04
N LEU A 174 -26.89 -4.85 3.94
CA LEU A 174 -25.52 -4.38 3.77
C LEU A 174 -24.64 -4.82 4.93
N ARG A 175 -25.10 -4.68 6.19
CA ARG A 175 -24.36 -5.16 7.37
C ARG A 175 -24.16 -6.67 7.34
N GLY A 176 -25.20 -7.43 6.98
CA GLY A 176 -25.09 -8.88 6.82
C GLY A 176 -24.13 -9.28 5.69
N PHE A 177 -24.14 -8.55 4.59
CA PHE A 177 -23.29 -8.79 3.43
C PHE A 177 -21.83 -8.46 3.70
N LYS A 178 -21.53 -7.30 4.31
CA LYS A 178 -20.18 -6.93 4.76
C LYS A 178 -19.59 -8.00 5.67
N LYS A 179 -20.37 -8.48 6.65
CA LYS A 179 -19.94 -9.53 7.58
C LYS A 179 -19.56 -10.82 6.83
N ARG A 180 -20.40 -11.29 5.92
CA ARG A 180 -20.15 -12.52 5.15
C ARG A 180 -18.94 -12.40 4.23
N ILE A 181 -18.75 -11.25 3.57
CA ILE A 181 -17.56 -11.00 2.74
C ILE A 181 -16.28 -11.08 3.59
N MET A 182 -16.27 -10.48 4.78
CA MET A 182 -15.10 -10.53 5.66
C MET A 182 -14.85 -11.94 6.21
N GLU A 183 -15.91 -12.68 6.56
CA GLU A 183 -15.81 -14.11 6.94
C GLU A 183 -15.22 -14.96 5.81
N ASP A 184 -15.63 -14.72 4.56
CA ASP A 184 -15.08 -15.40 3.38
C ASP A 184 -13.60 -15.02 3.14
N ILE A 185 -13.24 -13.74 3.22
CA ILE A 185 -11.86 -13.26 3.04
C ILE A 185 -10.92 -13.93 4.05
N GLU A 186 -11.36 -14.04 5.32
CA GLU A 186 -10.61 -14.72 6.38
C GLU A 186 -10.56 -16.24 6.14
N HIS A 187 -11.66 -16.86 5.75
CA HIS A 187 -11.71 -18.30 5.50
C HIS A 187 -10.80 -18.76 4.34
N TYR A 188 -10.70 -17.94 3.28
CA TYR A 188 -9.88 -18.24 2.10
C TYR A 188 -8.46 -17.66 2.18
N ASP A 189 -8.08 -17.06 3.31
CA ASP A 189 -6.77 -16.42 3.54
C ASP A 189 -6.40 -15.43 2.41
N ILE A 190 -7.34 -14.57 2.02
CA ILE A 190 -7.11 -13.59 0.94
C ILE A 190 -6.40 -12.37 1.55
N PRO A 191 -5.15 -12.06 1.15
CA PRO A 191 -4.44 -10.88 1.63
C PRO A 191 -5.07 -9.61 1.01
N VAL A 192 -5.89 -8.92 1.79
CA VAL A 192 -6.43 -7.61 1.45
C VAL A 192 -5.71 -6.52 2.24
N TYR A 193 -5.66 -5.31 1.69
CA TYR A 193 -5.14 -4.17 2.41
C TYR A 193 -6.10 -3.81 3.56
N ASN A 194 -5.59 -3.91 4.79
CA ASN A 194 -6.38 -3.86 6.01
C ASN A 194 -5.98 -2.69 6.92
N PHE A 195 -5.48 -1.58 6.34
CA PHE A 195 -5.11 -0.34 7.04
C PHE A 195 -4.32 -0.62 8.34
N PRO A 196 -3.10 -1.19 8.23
CA PRO A 196 -2.31 -1.54 9.40
C PRO A 196 -1.98 -0.29 10.22
N TYR A 197 -1.95 -0.45 11.54
CA TYR A 197 -1.51 0.58 12.48
C TYR A 197 -0.74 -0.08 13.62
N ASP A 198 0.22 0.64 14.18
CA ASP A 198 1.01 0.23 15.33
C ASP A 198 0.57 1.05 16.55
N VAL A 199 0.05 0.37 17.58
CA VAL A 199 -0.44 1.02 18.80
C VAL A 199 0.70 1.63 19.63
N GLU A 200 1.95 1.18 19.42
CA GLU A 200 3.12 1.68 20.14
C GLU A 200 3.87 2.79 19.38
N GLU A 201 3.83 2.78 18.03
CA GLU A 201 4.56 3.76 17.21
C GLU A 201 3.68 4.89 16.67
N ASP A 202 2.40 4.63 16.37
CA ASP A 202 1.51 5.63 15.78
C ASP A 202 0.85 6.53 16.84
N ASP A 203 0.51 7.75 16.44
CA ASP A 203 -0.24 8.67 17.29
C ASP A 203 -1.72 8.27 17.42
N GLU A 204 -2.38 8.76 18.49
CA GLU A 204 -3.78 8.41 18.79
C GLU A 204 -4.76 8.76 17.66
N GLU A 205 -4.49 9.82 16.87
CA GLU A 205 -5.34 10.24 15.76
C GLU A 205 -5.24 9.23 14.61
N THR A 206 -4.02 8.86 14.22
CA THR A 206 -3.75 7.83 13.21
C THR A 206 -4.35 6.47 13.59
N ILE A 207 -4.21 6.05 14.85
CA ILE A 207 -4.80 4.79 15.35
C ILE A 207 -6.32 4.81 15.23
N GLN A 208 -6.96 5.91 15.62
CA GLN A 208 -8.41 6.05 15.56
C GLN A 208 -8.91 6.01 14.11
N ASP A 209 -8.28 6.76 13.22
CA ASP A 209 -8.64 6.81 11.80
C ASP A 209 -8.50 5.44 11.11
N ASN A 210 -7.41 4.72 11.38
CA ASN A 210 -7.17 3.40 10.80
C ASN A 210 -8.14 2.36 11.34
N SER A 211 -8.49 2.44 12.63
CA SER A 211 -9.52 1.59 13.24
C SER A 211 -10.90 1.83 12.61
N GLU A 212 -11.28 3.09 12.37
CA GLU A 212 -12.52 3.44 11.70
C GLU A 212 -12.57 2.91 10.26
N LEU A 213 -11.50 3.10 9.48
CA LEU A 213 -11.41 2.61 8.11
C LEU A 213 -11.49 1.09 8.03
N ARG A 214 -10.84 0.38 8.95
CA ARG A 214 -10.95 -1.07 9.06
C ARG A 214 -12.37 -1.53 9.37
N GLY A 215 -13.09 -0.82 10.22
CA GLY A 215 -14.51 -1.10 10.52
C GLY A 215 -15.45 -0.89 9.34
N LEU A 216 -15.03 -0.11 8.33
CA LEU A 216 -15.82 0.14 7.13
C LEU A 216 -15.60 -0.90 6.03
N LEU A 217 -14.57 -1.74 6.12
CA LEU A 217 -14.27 -2.77 5.14
C LEU A 217 -15.35 -3.87 5.10
N PRO A 218 -15.74 -4.35 3.91
CA PRO A 218 -15.50 -3.74 2.59
C PRO A 218 -16.30 -2.43 2.42
N PHE A 219 -15.71 -1.41 1.78
CA PHE A 219 -16.35 -0.09 1.62
C PHE A 219 -17.61 -0.18 0.76
N ALA A 220 -18.70 0.43 1.21
CA ALA A 220 -19.96 0.45 0.47
C ALA A 220 -20.11 1.78 -0.27
N VAL A 221 -19.96 1.77 -1.60
CA VAL A 221 -19.90 3.01 -2.38
C VAL A 221 -21.10 3.18 -3.31
N ILE A 222 -21.52 4.44 -3.43
CA ILE A 222 -22.48 4.92 -4.42
C ILE A 222 -21.73 5.93 -5.28
N GLY A 223 -21.83 5.81 -6.61
CA GLY A 223 -21.29 6.79 -7.56
C GLY A 223 -22.41 7.57 -8.24
N SER A 224 -22.21 8.87 -8.44
CA SER A 224 -23.09 9.72 -9.26
C SER A 224 -22.27 10.79 -9.97
N GLU A 225 -22.64 11.06 -11.21
CA GLU A 225 -22.10 12.17 -12.02
C GLU A 225 -23.06 13.37 -12.00
N GLU A 226 -24.30 13.18 -11.54
CA GLU A 226 -25.30 14.23 -11.49
C GLU A 226 -25.21 15.02 -10.17
N GLU A 227 -25.18 16.34 -10.32
CA GLU A 227 -25.29 17.29 -9.20
C GLU A 227 -26.71 17.82 -9.08
N ILE A 228 -27.25 17.75 -7.87
CA ILE A 228 -28.55 18.31 -7.52
C ILE A 228 -28.37 19.43 -6.51
N GLN A 229 -29.30 20.39 -6.51
CA GLN A 229 -29.29 21.45 -5.52
C GLN A 229 -30.16 21.03 -4.32
N LEU A 230 -29.52 20.66 -3.21
CA LEU A 230 -30.18 20.29 -1.96
C LEU A 230 -29.82 21.33 -0.89
N ASP A 231 -30.83 21.93 -0.24
CA ASP A 231 -30.65 23.00 0.75
C ASP A 231 -29.77 24.18 0.28
N GLY A 232 -29.79 24.45 -1.03
CA GLY A 232 -29.02 25.53 -1.65
C GLY A 232 -27.56 25.18 -1.98
N GLN A 233 -27.08 23.98 -1.64
CA GLN A 233 -25.74 23.50 -2.01
C GLN A 233 -25.81 22.49 -3.16
N PRO A 234 -24.84 22.50 -4.10
CA PRO A 234 -24.69 21.44 -5.07
C PRO A 234 -24.18 20.17 -4.36
N VAL A 235 -24.95 19.10 -4.43
CA VAL A 235 -24.63 17.80 -3.84
C VAL A 235 -24.76 16.74 -4.93
N ARG A 236 -23.76 15.85 -5.02
CA ARG A 236 -23.82 14.70 -5.91
C ARG A 236 -24.74 13.66 -5.34
N ALA A 237 -25.78 13.31 -6.07
CA ALA A 237 -26.77 12.36 -5.59
C ALA A 237 -27.39 11.55 -6.73
N ARG A 238 -27.99 10.41 -6.38
CA ARG A 238 -28.83 9.63 -7.28
C ARG A 238 -30.28 9.85 -6.91
N ILE A 239 -31.10 10.19 -7.90
CA ILE A 239 -32.53 10.45 -7.71
C ILE A 239 -33.30 9.16 -7.99
N TYR A 240 -34.11 8.75 -7.02
CA TYR A 240 -35.06 7.66 -7.15
C TYR A 240 -36.50 8.18 -6.97
N PRO A 241 -37.51 7.47 -7.48
CA PRO A 241 -38.91 7.83 -7.25
C PRO A 241 -39.30 7.91 -5.76
N TRP A 242 -38.58 7.19 -4.89
CA TRP A 242 -38.83 7.11 -3.45
C TRP A 242 -37.89 7.95 -2.58
N GLY A 243 -36.89 8.63 -3.16
CA GLY A 243 -35.94 9.42 -2.38
C GLY A 243 -34.64 9.75 -3.11
N ILE A 244 -33.72 10.38 -2.39
CA ILE A 244 -32.45 10.86 -2.91
C ILE A 244 -31.32 10.17 -2.15
N ALA A 245 -30.38 9.57 -2.87
CA ALA A 245 -29.19 8.96 -2.30
C ALA A 245 -27.98 9.85 -2.54
N GLU A 246 -27.61 10.62 -1.52
CA GLU A 246 -26.40 11.47 -1.52
C GLU A 246 -25.13 10.63 -1.49
N VAL A 247 -24.19 10.93 -2.39
CA VAL A 247 -22.91 10.21 -2.53
C VAL A 247 -21.93 10.57 -1.42
N ASP A 248 -21.89 11.84 -1.04
CA ASP A 248 -20.93 12.39 -0.08
C ASP A 248 -21.41 12.27 1.39
N ASN A 249 -22.59 11.68 1.61
CA ASN A 249 -23.17 11.54 2.93
C ASN A 249 -22.74 10.21 3.59
N PRO A 250 -22.03 10.23 4.74
CA PRO A 250 -21.55 9.02 5.41
C PRO A 250 -22.66 8.06 5.86
N LYS A 251 -23.91 8.51 5.95
CA LYS A 251 -25.04 7.65 6.28
C LYS A 251 -25.53 6.83 5.07
N HIS A 252 -25.21 7.27 3.86
CA HIS A 252 -25.66 6.65 2.61
C HIS A 252 -24.52 5.91 1.91
N SER A 253 -23.29 6.42 1.98
CA SER A 253 -22.15 5.90 1.22
C SER A 253 -20.84 6.14 1.97
N ASP A 254 -19.92 5.18 1.86
CA ASP A 254 -18.56 5.26 2.39
C ASP A 254 -17.60 5.98 1.40
N PHE A 255 -18.12 6.57 0.32
CA PHE A 255 -17.34 7.18 -0.76
C PHE A 255 -16.36 8.25 -0.27
N SER A 256 -16.80 9.18 0.58
CA SER A 256 -15.93 10.27 1.07
C SER A 256 -14.78 9.74 1.91
N ARG A 257 -15.01 8.68 2.69
CA ARG A 257 -13.98 8.02 3.49
C ARG A 257 -12.98 7.28 2.60
N LEU A 258 -13.46 6.55 1.58
CA LEU A 258 -12.59 5.88 0.60
C LEU A 258 -11.76 6.88 -0.20
N ARG A 259 -12.34 8.00 -0.65
CA ARG A 259 -11.62 9.08 -1.34
C ARG A 259 -10.53 9.67 -0.46
N GLY A 260 -10.86 10.04 0.78
CA GLY A 260 -9.89 10.59 1.72
C GLY A 260 -8.74 9.62 2.01
N ALA A 261 -9.04 8.34 2.17
CA ALA A 261 -8.04 7.29 2.34
C ALA A 261 -7.09 7.19 1.13
N LEU A 262 -7.64 7.14 -0.10
CA LEU A 262 -6.85 6.93 -1.32
C LEU A 262 -6.00 8.14 -1.73
N LEU A 263 -6.55 9.35 -1.59
CA LEU A 263 -5.93 10.56 -2.16
C LEU A 263 -5.21 11.42 -1.12
N ASN A 264 -5.53 11.27 0.16
CA ASN A 264 -4.97 12.10 1.23
C ASN A 264 -4.12 11.28 2.21
N SER A 265 -4.75 10.51 3.10
CA SER A 265 -4.04 9.91 4.25
C SER A 265 -3.13 8.73 3.87
N HIS A 266 -3.62 7.77 3.09
CA HIS A 266 -2.91 6.50 2.85
C HIS A 266 -2.16 6.45 1.53
N LEU A 267 -2.13 7.54 0.76
CA LEU A 267 -1.45 7.59 -0.53
C LEU A 267 0.04 7.24 -0.38
N ALA A 268 0.71 7.85 0.61
CA ALA A 268 2.14 7.61 0.84
C ALA A 268 2.41 6.17 1.32
N ASP A 269 1.57 5.65 2.21
CA ASP A 269 1.69 4.29 2.74
C ASP A 269 1.48 3.23 1.65
N LEU A 270 0.40 3.34 0.87
CA LEU A 270 0.13 2.45 -0.26
C LEU A 270 1.31 2.43 -1.25
N LYS A 271 1.97 3.58 -1.46
CA LYS A 271 3.17 3.64 -2.30
C LYS A 271 4.38 2.97 -1.65
N SER A 272 4.61 3.19 -0.36
CA SER A 272 5.72 2.54 0.37
C SER A 272 5.55 1.03 0.37
N LEU A 273 4.37 0.54 0.75
CA LEU A 273 4.04 -0.89 0.76
C LEU A 273 4.21 -1.53 -0.63
N THR A 274 3.80 -0.82 -1.69
CA THR A 274 4.01 -1.28 -3.07
C THR A 274 5.49 -1.40 -3.40
N HIS A 275 6.33 -0.45 -2.95
CA HIS A 275 7.76 -0.47 -3.24
C HIS A 275 8.51 -1.49 -2.38
N ASP A 276 8.36 -1.41 -1.07
CA ASP A 276 9.21 -2.08 -0.08
C ASP A 276 8.83 -3.55 0.09
N LEU A 277 7.55 -3.90 -0.10
CA LEU A 277 7.05 -5.25 0.06
C LEU A 277 6.73 -5.90 -1.29
N LEU A 278 5.78 -5.36 -2.05
CA LEU A 278 5.26 -6.02 -3.25
C LEU A 278 6.28 -6.08 -4.39
N TYR A 279 6.89 -4.94 -4.71
CA TYR A 279 7.90 -4.85 -5.76
C TYR A 279 9.21 -5.57 -5.38
N GLU A 280 9.70 -5.43 -4.16
CA GLU A 280 10.93 -6.12 -3.73
C GLU A 280 10.75 -7.64 -3.64
N THR A 281 9.56 -8.12 -3.25
CA THR A 281 9.22 -9.55 -3.33
C THR A 281 9.25 -10.04 -4.79
N TYR A 282 8.61 -9.29 -5.71
CA TYR A 282 8.62 -9.61 -7.14
C TYR A 282 10.04 -9.61 -7.72
N ARG A 283 10.83 -8.59 -7.39
CA ARG A 283 12.23 -8.44 -7.82
C ARG A 283 13.07 -9.63 -7.38
N THR A 284 12.93 -10.05 -6.12
CA THR A 284 13.64 -11.20 -5.57
C THR A 284 13.24 -12.49 -6.29
N GLU A 285 11.94 -12.68 -6.55
CA GLU A 285 11.41 -13.82 -7.30
C GLU A 285 11.94 -13.87 -8.74
N LYS A 286 11.97 -12.73 -9.45
CA LYS A 286 12.48 -12.64 -10.82
C LYS A 286 13.98 -12.84 -10.90
N LEU A 287 14.76 -12.15 -10.08
CA LEU A 287 16.22 -12.28 -10.07
C LEU A 287 16.66 -13.69 -9.69
N SER A 288 16.00 -14.31 -8.71
CA SER A 288 16.26 -15.71 -8.39
C SER A 288 15.97 -16.62 -9.58
N ARG A 289 14.83 -16.48 -10.26
CA ARG A 289 14.52 -17.26 -11.47
C ARG A 289 15.56 -17.09 -12.58
N THR A 290 16.01 -15.86 -12.86
CA THR A 290 17.02 -15.60 -13.90
C THR A 290 18.36 -16.29 -13.58
N VAL A 291 18.78 -16.28 -12.31
CA VAL A 291 19.99 -17.00 -11.88
C VAL A 291 19.83 -18.51 -12.10
N HIS A 292 18.64 -19.07 -11.88
CA HIS A 292 18.39 -20.50 -12.06
C HIS A 292 18.27 -20.91 -13.55
N SER A 293 17.78 -20.01 -14.42
CA SER A 293 17.73 -20.27 -15.87
C SER A 293 19.11 -20.21 -16.52
N ASP A 294 19.99 -19.30 -16.09
CA ASP A 294 21.36 -19.22 -16.61
C ASP A 294 22.24 -20.40 -16.17
N THR A 295 21.87 -21.10 -15.09
CA THR A 295 22.51 -22.36 -14.69
C THR A 295 22.06 -23.60 -15.46
N GLN A 296 21.06 -23.51 -16.35
CA GLN A 296 20.71 -24.65 -17.21
C GLN A 296 21.60 -24.80 -18.46
N ASP A 297 22.35 -23.76 -18.84
CA ASP A 297 23.30 -23.80 -19.99
C ASP A 297 24.77 -23.93 -19.57
N SER A 298 25.03 -24.11 -18.27
CA SER A 298 26.35 -24.46 -17.76
C SER A 298 26.21 -25.59 -16.75
N SER A 299 26.54 -26.80 -17.20
CA SER A 299 26.54 -28.02 -16.38
C SER A 299 27.54 -27.90 -15.22
N ILE A 300 27.12 -27.31 -14.11
CA ILE A 300 27.79 -27.40 -12.83
C ILE A 300 26.77 -27.97 -11.84
N LEU A 301 27.11 -29.13 -11.28
CA LEU A 301 26.23 -29.96 -10.46
C LEU A 301 25.76 -29.17 -9.21
N PRO A 302 24.44 -29.12 -8.90
CA PRO A 302 23.88 -28.40 -7.75
C PRO A 302 24.43 -28.82 -6.36
N GLU A 303 25.05 -30.00 -6.28
CA GLU A 303 25.57 -30.57 -5.03
C GLU A 303 26.87 -29.89 -4.54
N GLU A 304 27.67 -29.32 -5.45
CA GLU A 304 28.91 -28.62 -5.10
C GLU A 304 28.68 -27.16 -4.66
N LEU A 305 27.65 -26.49 -5.17
CA LEU A 305 27.29 -25.12 -4.78
C LEU A 305 26.60 -25.06 -3.40
N ALA A 306 25.79 -26.06 -3.06
CA ALA A 306 25.20 -26.19 -1.73
C ALA A 306 26.28 -26.42 -0.66
N THR A 307 27.29 -27.22 -0.97
CA THR A 307 28.42 -27.46 -0.03
C THR A 307 29.36 -26.27 0.08
N GLN A 308 29.56 -25.49 -0.99
CA GLN A 308 30.38 -24.27 -0.95
C GLN A 308 29.69 -23.11 -0.22
N SER A 309 28.38 -22.93 -0.41
CA SER A 309 27.60 -21.89 0.29
C SER A 309 27.45 -22.18 1.78
N VAL A 310 27.27 -23.44 2.17
CA VAL A 310 27.27 -23.84 3.59
C VAL A 310 28.64 -23.62 4.23
N ARG A 311 29.74 -23.98 3.56
CA ARG A 311 31.11 -23.72 4.06
C ARG A 311 31.41 -22.23 4.24
N LEU A 312 30.99 -21.39 3.29
CA LEU A 312 31.18 -19.94 3.40
C LEU A 312 30.37 -19.33 4.56
N LYS A 313 29.14 -19.83 4.79
CA LYS A 313 28.29 -19.40 5.91
C LYS A 313 28.85 -19.85 7.24
N GLU A 314 29.37 -21.08 7.32
CA GLU A 314 30.02 -21.62 8.52
C GLU A 314 31.33 -20.88 8.84
N GLU A 315 32.11 -20.49 7.82
CA GLU A 315 33.32 -19.68 8.00
C GLU A 315 33.02 -18.23 8.40
N GLN A 316 31.92 -17.64 7.88
CA GLN A 316 31.44 -16.33 8.32
C GLN A 316 30.97 -16.36 9.78
N LEU A 317 30.15 -17.35 10.15
CA LEU A 317 29.63 -17.50 11.51
C LEU A 317 30.78 -17.66 12.50
N ARG A 318 31.79 -18.46 12.16
CA ARG A 318 32.98 -18.66 13.01
C ARG A 318 33.80 -17.38 13.18
N ARG A 319 33.94 -16.55 12.13
CA ARG A 319 34.59 -15.24 12.23
C ARG A 319 33.80 -14.25 13.08
N GLU A 320 32.47 -14.29 13.03
CA GLU A 320 31.63 -13.44 13.87
C GLU A 320 31.68 -13.88 15.34
N GLU A 321 31.67 -15.18 15.63
CA GLU A 321 31.84 -15.70 16.99
C GLU A 321 33.19 -15.32 17.60
N GLU A 322 34.29 -15.41 16.83
CA GLU A 322 35.61 -14.97 17.30
C GLU A 322 35.65 -13.47 17.59
N LYS A 323 35.01 -12.64 16.75
CA LYS A 323 34.87 -11.19 16.99
C LYS A 323 34.03 -10.91 18.23
N LEU A 324 32.91 -11.61 18.42
CA LEU A 324 32.06 -11.46 19.60
C LEU A 324 32.83 -11.80 20.87
N ARG A 325 33.60 -12.89 20.88
CA ARG A 325 34.45 -13.27 22.02
C ARG A 325 35.53 -12.24 22.31
N GLU A 326 36.12 -11.63 21.27
CA GLU A 326 37.13 -10.58 21.46
C GLU A 326 36.51 -9.32 22.07
N ILE A 327 35.29 -8.95 21.62
CA ILE A 327 34.53 -7.83 22.19
C ILE A 327 34.16 -8.12 23.65
N GLU A 328 33.67 -9.32 23.95
CA GLU A 328 33.31 -9.75 25.30
C GLU A 328 34.52 -9.68 26.25
N LEU A 329 35.69 -10.17 25.82
CA LEU A 329 36.93 -10.07 26.59
C LEU A 329 37.38 -8.62 26.82
N LYS A 330 37.21 -7.74 25.84
CA LYS A 330 37.50 -6.30 25.99
C LYS A 330 36.56 -5.65 27.01
N VAL A 331 35.26 -5.91 26.89
CA VAL A 331 34.24 -5.40 27.83
C VAL A 331 34.51 -5.91 29.24
N GLN A 332 34.84 -7.19 29.40
CA GLN A 332 35.15 -7.77 30.72
C GLN A 332 36.40 -7.14 31.36
N ARG A 333 37.43 -6.82 30.57
CA ARG A 333 38.61 -6.09 31.06
C ARG A 333 38.25 -4.67 31.48
N GLU A 334 37.48 -3.96 30.66
CA GLU A 334 37.09 -2.56 30.93
C GLU A 334 36.21 -2.47 32.19
N ILE A 335 35.31 -3.44 32.40
CA ILE A 335 34.51 -3.56 33.63
C ILE A 335 35.42 -3.77 34.85
N ASN A 336 36.42 -4.65 34.74
CA ASN A 336 37.34 -4.93 35.84
C ASN A 336 38.23 -3.73 36.17
N GLU A 337 38.72 -2.99 35.17
CA GLU A 337 39.49 -1.75 35.37
C GLU A 337 38.63 -0.68 36.04
N LYS A 338 37.41 -0.44 35.55
CA LYS A 338 36.49 0.52 36.20
C LYS A 338 36.14 0.12 37.63
N ARG A 339 36.01 -1.19 37.90
CA ARG A 339 35.75 -1.70 39.25
C ARG A 339 36.94 -1.45 40.19
N GLN A 340 38.17 -1.64 39.72
CA GLN A 340 39.38 -1.31 40.50
C GLN A 340 39.50 0.20 40.75
N GLU A 341 39.20 1.02 39.74
CA GLU A 341 39.23 2.48 39.89
C GLU A 341 38.18 2.97 40.89
N LEU A 342 36.98 2.38 40.87
CA LEU A 342 35.92 2.65 41.85
C LEU A 342 36.35 2.28 43.27
N LEU A 343 36.94 1.11 43.47
CA LEU A 343 37.46 0.68 44.77
C LEU A 343 38.56 1.62 45.29
N ALA A 344 39.48 2.04 44.42
CA ALA A 344 40.52 3.00 44.79
C ALA A 344 39.93 4.38 45.17
N LYS A 345 38.90 4.83 44.44
CA LYS A 345 38.18 6.07 44.78
C LYS A 345 37.45 5.94 46.11
N GLU A 346 36.79 4.81 46.38
CA GLU A 346 36.11 4.54 47.65
C GLU A 346 37.09 4.55 48.83
N GLU A 347 38.26 3.93 48.69
CA GLU A 347 39.30 3.93 49.72
C GLU A 347 39.88 5.34 49.94
N SER A 348 40.06 6.12 48.87
CA SER A 348 40.51 7.51 48.97
C SER A 348 39.49 8.41 49.68
N LEU A 349 38.19 8.23 49.39
CA LEU A 349 37.10 8.95 50.04
C LEU A 349 37.01 8.59 51.52
N ARG A 350 37.13 7.30 51.85
CA ARG A 350 37.14 6.83 53.24
C ARG A 350 38.30 7.40 54.04
N ASN A 351 39.50 7.50 53.44
CA ASN A 351 40.65 8.14 54.07
C ASN A 351 40.46 9.65 54.25
N LEU A 352 39.78 10.32 53.31
CA LEU A 352 39.47 11.74 53.40
C LEU A 352 38.42 12.02 54.49
N GLU A 353 37.38 11.18 54.57
CA GLU A 353 36.34 11.22 55.59
C GLU A 353 36.91 10.99 56.99
N ALA A 354 37.81 10.01 57.15
CA ALA A 354 38.50 9.78 58.42
C ALA A 354 39.37 10.98 58.85
N ARG A 355 40.01 11.68 57.91
CA ARG A 355 40.78 12.91 58.19
C ARG A 355 39.87 14.07 58.59
N LEU A 356 38.73 14.23 57.93
CA LEU A 356 37.73 15.26 58.27
C LEU A 356 37.10 15.00 59.64
N ALA A 357 36.78 13.74 59.99
CA ALA A 357 36.28 13.37 61.32
C ALA A 357 37.32 13.62 62.43
N ALA A 358 38.61 13.37 62.15
CA ALA A 358 39.70 13.70 63.07
C ALA A 358 39.91 15.21 63.26
N GLN A 359 39.61 16.03 62.25
CA GLN A 359 39.64 17.49 62.38
C GLN A 359 38.41 18.04 63.10
N GLY A 360 37.22 17.47 62.87
CA GLY A 360 35.98 17.87 63.56
C GLY A 360 36.00 17.59 65.07
N SER A 361 36.68 16.52 65.50
CA SER A 361 36.86 16.19 66.93
C SER A 361 37.89 17.07 67.64
N GLN A 362 38.78 17.76 66.91
CA GLN A 362 39.67 18.78 67.49
C GLN A 362 39.01 20.16 67.63
N SER A 363 37.93 20.44 66.88
CA SER A 363 37.16 21.67 67.02
C SER A 363 36.10 21.63 68.13
N GLU A 364 35.62 20.46 68.56
CA GLU A 364 34.67 20.34 69.69
C GLU A 364 35.30 20.41 71.09
N PHE A 365 36.64 20.39 71.20
CA PHE A 365 37.36 20.54 72.48
C PHE A 365 37.83 21.96 72.78
N ARG A 366 37.33 22.96 72.02
CA ARG A 366 37.81 24.35 72.09
C ARG A 366 36.74 25.42 72.37
N ASP A 367 35.58 25.02 72.89
CA ASP A 367 34.60 25.91 73.53
C ASP A 367 34.35 25.50 74.99
#